data_AF-A0A2N3VH86-F1
#
_entry.id   AF-A0A2N3VH86-F1
#
_cell.length_a   1.000
_cell.length_b   1.000
_cell.length_c   1.000
_cell.angle_alpha   90.00
_cell.angle_beta   90.00
_cell.angle_gamma   90.00
#
_symmetry.space_group_name_H-M   'P 1'
#
loop_
_entity.id
_entity.type
_entity.pdbx_description
1 polymer ?
#
loop_
_entity_poly.entity_id
_entity_poly.type
_entity_poly.pdbx_seq_one_letter_code
_entity_poly.pdbx_strand_id
1 'polypeptide(L)'
;MSRRAAKPTMVRAAVITVAAGAATFFGTAGQALADVEPGAYTSTTWSSGIVLLQRDARVEGGELVLIGRYPIHSTPDGGYVDLFPGHRVVLISDGHGGYTGPAYFGDVVVGAITLTPR
;
A
#
# COMPACT_ATOMS: atom_id res chain seq x y z
N MET A 1 18.03 -9.07 58.51
CA MET A 1 17.47 -8.11 57.52
C MET A 1 18.00 -8.46 56.14
N SER A 2 17.12 -8.90 55.24
CA SER A 2 17.44 -9.32 53.87
C SER A 2 17.38 -8.12 52.93
N ARG A 3 18.42 -7.88 52.12
CA ARG A 3 18.39 -6.89 51.03
C ARG A 3 18.77 -7.60 49.72
N ARG A 4 17.75 -7.89 48.91
CA ARG A 4 17.91 -8.19 47.48
C ARG A 4 18.39 -6.92 46.78
N ALA A 5 19.43 -7.02 45.96
CA ALA A 5 19.81 -5.98 45.01
C ALA A 5 19.94 -6.60 43.62
N ALA A 6 19.27 -5.97 42.67
CA ALA A 6 19.01 -6.43 41.32
C ALA A 6 20.27 -6.49 40.45
N LYS A 7 20.33 -7.48 39.55
CA LYS A 7 21.40 -7.62 38.55
C LYS A 7 21.18 -6.59 37.43
N PRO A 8 22.22 -5.89 36.94
CA PRO A 8 22.08 -4.97 35.82
C PRO A 8 21.94 -5.73 34.50
N THR A 9 20.86 -5.46 33.77
CA THR A 9 20.57 -5.97 32.44
C THR A 9 21.54 -5.34 31.42
N MET A 10 22.38 -6.15 30.79
CA MET A 10 23.24 -5.74 29.68
C MET A 10 22.40 -5.38 28.45
N VAL A 11 22.44 -4.11 28.03
CA VAL A 11 21.88 -3.66 26.76
C VAL A 11 22.88 -4.00 25.65
N ARG A 12 22.53 -4.98 24.81
CA ARG A 12 23.30 -5.38 23.62
C ARG A 12 23.01 -4.39 22.49
N ALA A 13 23.90 -3.43 22.27
CA ALA A 13 23.84 -2.54 21.12
C ALA A 13 24.34 -3.28 19.87
N ALA A 14 23.46 -3.48 18.88
CA ALA A 14 23.83 -4.00 17.58
C ALA A 14 24.35 -2.85 16.70
N VAL A 15 25.62 -2.93 16.30
CA VAL A 15 26.24 -1.99 15.36
C VAL A 15 25.87 -2.43 13.95
N ILE A 16 25.09 -1.63 13.24
CA ILE A 16 24.78 -1.84 11.81
C ILE A 16 25.84 -1.09 11.00
N THR A 17 26.78 -1.82 10.41
CA THR A 17 27.71 -1.29 9.41
C THR A 17 27.00 -1.15 8.06
N VAL A 18 26.84 0.09 7.58
CA VAL A 18 26.34 0.39 6.23
C VAL A 18 27.51 0.30 5.25
N ALA A 19 27.49 -0.70 4.36
CA ALA A 19 28.41 -0.77 3.24
C ALA A 19 27.87 0.07 2.08
N ALA A 20 28.56 1.16 1.74
CA ALA A 20 28.27 1.94 0.54
C ALA A 20 28.88 1.22 -0.69
N GLY A 21 28.04 0.51 -1.44
CA GLY A 21 28.39 -0.05 -2.74
C GLY A 21 28.12 0.95 -3.85
N ALA A 22 29.15 1.28 -4.63
CA ALA A 22 29.06 2.17 -5.80
C ALA A 22 28.12 1.57 -6.87
N ALA A 23 27.03 2.29 -7.18
CA ALA A 23 26.10 1.92 -8.23
C ALA A 23 26.68 2.29 -9.61
N THR A 24 26.94 1.28 -10.43
CA THR A 24 27.17 1.45 -11.86
C THR A 24 25.89 1.95 -12.53
N PHE A 25 25.97 3.15 -13.11
CA PHE A 25 24.96 3.71 -14.01
C PHE A 25 24.92 2.91 -15.33
N PHE A 26 23.78 3.04 -16.03
CA PHE A 26 23.45 2.56 -17.39
C PHE A 26 22.71 1.23 -17.50
N GLY A 27 21.40 1.32 -17.37
CA GLY A 27 20.44 0.46 -18.06
C GLY A 27 19.09 1.17 -18.07
N THR A 28 18.67 1.69 -19.22
CA THR A 28 17.28 2.12 -19.43
C THR A 28 16.39 0.87 -19.43
N ALA A 29 16.11 0.33 -18.25
CA ALA A 29 14.99 -0.57 -18.06
C ALA A 29 13.73 0.27 -18.27
N GLY A 30 12.92 -0.06 -19.28
CA GLY A 30 11.57 0.48 -19.37
C GLY A 30 10.92 0.30 -18.01
N GLN A 31 10.39 1.38 -17.43
CA GLN A 31 9.76 1.35 -16.12
C GLN A 31 8.72 0.23 -16.15
N ALA A 32 8.98 -0.87 -15.44
CA ALA A 32 7.99 -1.91 -15.27
C ALA A 32 6.83 -1.24 -14.53
N LEU A 33 5.70 -1.07 -15.23
CA LEU A 33 4.46 -0.71 -14.57
C LEU A 33 4.08 -1.92 -13.72
N ALA A 34 3.90 -1.73 -12.42
CA ALA A 34 3.36 -2.77 -11.58
C ALA A 34 1.86 -2.86 -11.89
N ASP A 35 1.41 -3.98 -12.42
CA ASP A 35 -0.03 -4.20 -12.54
C ASP A 35 -0.61 -4.52 -11.16
N VAL A 36 -1.85 -4.08 -10.94
CA VAL A 36 -2.60 -4.52 -9.77
C VAL A 36 -2.98 -5.98 -9.98
N GLU A 37 -2.52 -6.83 -9.06
CA GLU A 37 -2.67 -8.27 -9.13
C GLU A 37 -4.16 -8.68 -9.20
N PRO A 38 -4.54 -9.57 -10.16
CA PRO A 38 -5.87 -10.13 -10.20
C PRO A 38 -6.17 -10.97 -8.95
N GLY A 39 -7.36 -10.81 -8.37
CA GLY A 39 -7.70 -11.54 -7.15
C GLY A 39 -8.95 -11.06 -6.45
N ALA A 40 -9.33 -11.78 -5.40
CA ALA A 40 -10.38 -11.37 -4.48
C ALA A 40 -9.78 -10.57 -3.32
N TYR A 41 -10.45 -9.48 -2.96
CA TYR A 41 -9.99 -8.54 -1.95
C TYR A 41 -11.13 -8.15 -1.01
N THR A 42 -10.77 -7.73 0.20
CA THR A 42 -11.59 -6.86 1.03
C THR A 42 -11.16 -5.42 0.79
N SER A 43 -12.09 -4.60 0.29
CA SER A 43 -11.88 -3.16 0.12
C SER A 43 -12.37 -2.41 1.35
N THR A 44 -11.48 -1.65 1.97
CA THR A 44 -11.77 -0.78 3.10
C THR A 44 -11.54 0.67 2.70
N THR A 45 -12.54 1.51 2.89
CA THR A 45 -12.46 2.96 2.72
C THR A 45 -12.33 3.62 4.07
N TRP A 46 -11.36 4.53 4.18
CA TRP A 46 -11.00 5.23 5.39
C TRP A 46 -11.21 6.73 5.24
N SER A 47 -11.60 7.40 6.32
CA SER A 47 -11.48 8.84 6.46
C SER A 47 -11.02 9.18 7.87
N SER A 48 -10.00 10.03 7.97
CA SER A 48 -9.43 10.44 9.27
C SER A 48 -9.09 9.28 10.22
N GLY A 49 -8.63 8.15 9.67
CA GLY A 49 -8.26 6.95 10.44
C GLY A 49 -9.45 6.06 10.86
N ILE A 50 -10.68 6.41 10.50
CA ILE A 50 -11.89 5.64 10.80
C ILE A 50 -12.34 4.88 9.54
N VAL A 51 -12.77 3.63 9.71
CA VAL A 51 -13.40 2.85 8.64
C VAL A 51 -14.78 3.43 8.33
N LEU A 52 -14.97 3.91 7.11
CA LEU A 52 -16.27 4.37 6.62
C LEU A 52 -17.08 3.24 6.00
N LEU A 53 -16.39 2.35 5.27
CA LEU A 53 -17.02 1.29 4.53
C LEU A 53 -16.03 0.15 4.32
N GLN A 54 -16.50 -1.08 4.50
CA GLN A 54 -15.76 -2.29 4.17
C GLN A 54 -16.66 -3.19 3.31
N ARG A 55 -16.13 -3.71 2.20
CA ARG A 55 -16.89 -4.54 1.26
C ARG A 55 -16.00 -5.49 0.49
N ASP A 56 -16.61 -6.47 -0.17
CA ASP A 56 -15.92 -7.31 -1.13
C ASP A 56 -15.52 -6.53 -2.38
N ALA A 57 -14.35 -6.89 -2.91
CA ALA A 57 -13.79 -6.34 -4.13
C ALA A 57 -13.10 -7.45 -4.92
N ARG A 58 -12.94 -7.25 -6.24
CA ARG A 58 -12.16 -8.14 -7.08
C ARG A 58 -11.37 -7.33 -8.09
N VAL A 59 -10.19 -7.81 -8.44
CA VAL A 59 -9.45 -7.32 -9.61
C VAL A 59 -9.57 -8.38 -10.69
N GLU A 60 -10.19 -8.02 -11.81
CA GLU A 60 -10.50 -8.95 -12.89
C GLU A 60 -10.39 -8.22 -14.24
N GLY A 61 -9.61 -8.75 -15.17
CA GLY A 61 -9.50 -8.20 -16.52
C GLY A 61 -8.96 -6.75 -16.58
N GLY A 62 -8.11 -6.35 -15.63
CA GLY A 62 -7.60 -4.98 -15.54
C GLY A 62 -8.61 -3.98 -14.95
N GLU A 63 -9.69 -4.47 -14.34
CA GLU A 63 -10.71 -3.65 -13.70
C GLU A 63 -10.79 -3.95 -12.20
N LEU A 64 -11.02 -2.90 -11.41
CA LEU A 64 -11.45 -3.03 -10.03
C LEU A 64 -12.98 -3.16 -10.00
N VAL A 65 -13.45 -4.33 -9.58
CA VAL A 65 -14.86 -4.66 -9.43
C VAL A 65 -15.27 -4.43 -7.97
N LEU A 66 -16.16 -3.45 -7.76
CA LEU A 66 -16.73 -3.06 -6.47
C LEU A 66 -18.26 -3.03 -6.60
N ILE A 67 -18.87 -1.84 -6.50
CA ILE A 67 -20.27 -1.57 -6.85
C ILE A 67 -20.48 -1.41 -8.37
N GLY A 68 -19.38 -1.28 -9.10
CA GLY A 68 -19.30 -1.17 -10.55
C GLY A 68 -17.98 -1.77 -11.02
N ARG A 69 -17.67 -1.60 -12.31
CA ARG A 69 -16.41 -2.02 -12.91
C ARG A 69 -15.65 -0.78 -13.30
N TYR A 70 -14.41 -0.67 -12.84
CA TYR A 70 -13.62 0.54 -12.99
C TYR A 70 -12.25 0.19 -13.57
N PRO A 71 -11.88 0.74 -14.73
CA PRO A 71 -10.57 0.51 -15.31
C PRO A 71 -9.45 0.91 -14.35
N ILE A 72 -8.45 0.04 -14.24
CA ILE A 72 -7.23 0.32 -13.50
C ILE A 72 -6.23 0.92 -14.48
N HIS A 73 -5.71 2.09 -14.13
CA HIS A 73 -4.60 2.71 -14.83
C HIS A 73 -3.30 2.35 -14.11
N SER A 74 -2.47 1.50 -14.74
CA SER A 74 -1.22 1.03 -14.13
C SER A 74 -0.24 2.18 -13.88
N THR A 75 0.48 2.08 -12.76
CA THR A 75 1.55 2.97 -12.34
C THR A 75 2.78 2.13 -11.96
N PRO A 76 3.97 2.72 -11.76
CA PRO A 76 5.16 1.96 -11.37
C PRO A 76 4.98 1.14 -10.08
N ASP A 77 4.11 1.59 -9.17
CA ASP A 77 3.93 0.97 -7.85
C ASP A 77 2.53 0.33 -7.65
N GLY A 78 1.74 0.23 -8.73
CA GLY A 78 0.42 -0.41 -8.73
C GLY A 78 -0.53 0.26 -9.73
N GLY A 79 -1.54 0.99 -9.25
CA GLY A 79 -2.45 1.66 -10.18
C GLY A 79 -3.28 2.76 -9.56
N TYR A 80 -4.15 3.36 -10.36
CA TYR A 80 -5.23 4.18 -9.85
C TYR A 80 -6.52 3.89 -10.59
N VAL A 81 -7.64 4.21 -9.93
CA VAL A 81 -8.98 3.97 -10.42
C VAL A 81 -9.82 5.22 -10.21
N ASP A 82 -10.53 5.65 -11.25
CA ASP A 82 -11.51 6.72 -11.17
C ASP A 82 -12.90 6.10 -10.93
N LEU A 83 -13.40 6.16 -9.68
CA LEU A 83 -14.65 5.51 -9.26
C LEU A 83 -15.91 6.27 -9.70
N PHE A 84 -15.79 7.59 -9.82
CA PHE A 84 -16.79 8.51 -10.36
C PHE A 84 -16.08 9.82 -10.73
N PRO A 85 -16.71 10.72 -11.50
CA PRO A 85 -16.06 11.96 -11.93
C PRO A 85 -15.46 12.73 -10.75
N GLY A 86 -14.16 13.00 -10.86
CA GLY A 86 -13.38 13.70 -9.84
C GLY A 86 -12.94 12.83 -8.65
N HIS A 87 -13.38 11.58 -8.52
CA HIS A 87 -13.01 10.72 -7.41
C HIS A 87 -12.05 9.60 -7.81
N ARG A 88 -10.78 9.76 -7.42
CA ARG A 88 -9.70 8.84 -7.71
C ARG A 88 -9.26 8.11 -6.47
N VAL A 89 -9.01 6.82 -6.57
CA VAL A 89 -8.28 6.06 -5.55
C VAL A 89 -6.96 5.56 -6.12
N VAL A 90 -5.89 5.67 -5.35
CA VAL A 90 -4.57 5.16 -5.71
C VAL A 90 -4.35 3.83 -4.99
N LEU A 91 -3.85 2.85 -5.72
CA LEU A 91 -3.57 1.49 -5.29
C LEU A 91 -2.06 1.30 -5.31
N ILE A 92 -1.39 1.60 -4.19
CA ILE A 92 0.06 1.40 -4.05
C ILE A 92 0.27 0.04 -3.40
N SER A 93 1.07 -0.82 -4.02
CA SER A 93 1.35 -2.15 -3.47
C SER A 93 1.91 -2.06 -2.05
N ASP A 94 1.42 -2.91 -1.15
CA ASP A 94 1.96 -3.04 0.20
C ASP A 94 3.11 -4.06 0.30
N GLY A 95 3.47 -4.71 -0.82
CA GLY A 95 4.49 -5.77 -0.89
C GLY A 95 4.04 -7.15 -0.38
N HIS A 96 2.79 -7.29 0.05
CA HIS A 96 2.20 -8.50 0.64
C HIS A 96 0.97 -8.96 -0.14
N GLY A 97 0.85 -8.55 -1.40
CA GLY A 97 -0.29 -8.82 -2.28
C GLY A 97 -1.46 -7.86 -2.11
N GLY A 98 -1.42 -6.98 -1.11
CA GLY A 98 -2.42 -5.95 -0.89
C GLY A 98 -2.02 -4.60 -1.49
N TYR A 99 -2.94 -3.65 -1.37
CA TYR A 99 -2.76 -2.30 -1.87
C TYR A 99 -3.29 -1.29 -0.85
N THR A 100 -2.62 -0.16 -0.72
CA THR A 100 -3.06 0.97 0.11
C THR A 100 -2.79 2.27 -0.62
N GLY A 101 -3.60 3.29 -0.39
CA GLY A 101 -3.30 4.60 -0.95
C GLY A 101 -4.38 5.64 -0.72
N PRO A 102 -4.07 6.90 -1.07
CA PRO A 102 -4.98 8.02 -0.91
C PRO A 102 -6.21 7.90 -1.83
N ALA A 103 -7.33 8.42 -1.32
CA ALA A 103 -8.52 8.74 -2.10
C ALA A 103 -8.60 10.27 -2.27
N TYR A 104 -8.81 10.70 -3.51
CA TYR A 104 -8.88 12.10 -3.91
C TYR A 104 -10.27 12.47 -4.40
N PHE A 105 -10.67 13.71 -4.14
CA PHE A 105 -11.74 14.39 -4.85
C PHE A 105 -11.17 15.65 -5.51
N GLY A 106 -10.97 15.61 -6.83
CA GLY A 106 -10.11 16.56 -7.55
C GLY A 106 -8.67 16.45 -7.05
N ASP A 107 -8.08 17.57 -6.66
CA ASP A 107 -6.70 17.63 -6.14
C ASP A 107 -6.63 17.49 -4.61
N VAL A 108 -7.75 17.22 -3.94
CA VAL A 108 -7.85 17.17 -2.47
C VAL A 108 -7.89 15.73 -1.98
N VAL A 109 -7.02 15.40 -1.01
CA VAL A 109 -7.09 14.11 -0.30
C VAL A 109 -8.30 14.12 0.63
N VAL A 110 -9.23 13.18 0.41
CA VAL A 110 -10.47 13.04 1.19
C VAL A 110 -10.51 11.78 2.05
N GLY A 111 -9.58 10.85 1.82
CA GLY A 111 -9.51 9.61 2.56
C GLY A 111 -8.42 8.69 2.06
N ALA A 112 -8.59 7.40 2.32
CA ALA A 112 -7.72 6.35 1.83
C ALA A 112 -8.52 5.10 1.48
N ILE A 113 -7.91 4.22 0.69
CA ILE A 113 -8.41 2.88 0.39
C ILE A 113 -7.36 1.85 0.81
N THR A 114 -7.82 0.68 1.26
CA THR A 114 -7.02 -0.52 1.40
C THR A 114 -7.69 -1.66 0.65
N LEU A 115 -6.92 -2.44 -0.08
CA LEU A 115 -7.30 -3.73 -0.64
C LEU A 115 -6.50 -4.82 0.07
N THR A 116 -7.17 -5.59 0.93
CA THR A 116 -6.54 -6.71 1.63
C THR A 116 -6.87 -8.01 0.89
N PRO A 117 -5.89 -8.84 0.52
CA PRO A 117 -6.15 -10.14 -0.10
C PRO A 117 -7.08 -11.01 0.74
N ARG A 118 -7.89 -11.84 0.08
CA ARG A 118 -8.78 -12.81 0.73
C ARG A 118 -8.33 -14.25 0.55
#